data_AF-A0A6A4P5V6-F1
#
_entry.id   AF-A0A6A4P5V6-F1
#
_cell.length_a   1.000
_cell.length_b   1.000
_cell.length_c   1.000
_cell.angle_alpha   90.00
_cell.angle_beta   90.00
_cell.angle_gamma   90.00
#
_symmetry.space_group_name_H-M   'P 1'
#
loop_
_entity.id
_entity.type
_entity.pdbx_description
1 polymer ?
#
loop_
_entity_poly.entity_id
_entity_poly.type
_entity_poly.pdbx_seq_one_letter_code
_entity_poly.pdbx_strand_id
1 'polypeptide(L)'
;MMCQPHEFLFFEGIYTYEGVEYKAYSPSAGSNLDKCRRIVVKVLNLNAACALKNCTFDGKWDGGRGSGQNNLILTSSFYFLATQVGFADINKPIAIVRPVDFKIAAKQACKIKFEDAKSTYPNLLEKELPYTCMDLIYQYTLLVDGFGLDPFQEVTVAKKFVYKDVVVDASWPLGSAIEAISSFT
;
A
#
# COMPACT_ATOMS: atom_id res chain seq x y z
N MET A 1 6.75 15.48 -9.06
CA MET A 1 5.49 15.36 -9.82
C MET A 1 4.67 14.31 -9.10
N MET A 2 3.60 14.71 -8.41
CA MET A 2 2.84 13.80 -7.57
C MET A 2 1.58 13.32 -8.28
N CYS A 3 1.12 12.16 -7.83
CA CYS A 3 -0.01 11.41 -8.36
C CYS A 3 -1.30 11.84 -7.69
N GLN A 4 -1.73 13.07 -8.00
CA GLN A 4 -2.79 13.74 -7.25
C GLN A 4 -4.03 14.05 -8.11
N PRO A 5 -5.25 13.92 -7.57
CA PRO A 5 -6.55 13.89 -8.29
C PRO A 5 -6.84 15.03 -9.29
N HIS A 6 -7.92 14.87 -10.07
CA HIS A 6 -8.26 15.69 -11.26
C HIS A 6 -8.77 17.12 -10.95
N GLU A 7 -8.43 18.09 -11.81
CA GLU A 7 -8.74 19.54 -11.73
C GLU A 7 -10.25 19.88 -11.65
N PHE A 8 -10.65 20.87 -10.84
CA PHE A 8 -10.62 22.31 -11.18
C PHE A 8 -9.96 23.24 -10.14
N LEU A 9 -9.41 22.69 -9.06
CA LEU A 9 -8.60 23.43 -8.08
C LEU A 9 -7.33 22.64 -7.82
N PHE A 10 -6.23 23.18 -8.32
CA PHE A 10 -4.86 22.73 -8.14
C PHE A 10 -4.59 22.41 -6.67
N PHE A 11 -4.22 21.16 -6.35
CA PHE A 11 -3.56 20.92 -5.07
C PHE A 11 -2.13 21.39 -5.20
N GLU A 12 -1.72 22.35 -4.38
CA GLU A 12 -0.34 22.76 -4.16
C GLU A 12 -0.04 22.66 -2.67
N GLY A 13 1.02 21.97 -2.33
CA GLY A 13 1.43 21.82 -0.95
C GLY A 13 2.87 21.36 -0.81
N ILE A 14 3.23 21.14 0.45
CA ILE A 14 4.53 20.61 0.83
C ILE A 14 4.28 19.28 1.54
N TYR A 15 4.94 18.23 1.05
CA TYR A 15 5.05 16.96 1.75
C TYR A 15 6.38 16.96 2.51
N THR A 16 6.33 16.87 3.83
CA THR A 16 7.54 16.83 4.66
C THR A 16 7.78 15.40 5.14
N TYR A 17 8.97 14.87 4.88
CA TYR A 17 9.39 13.55 5.34
C TYR A 17 10.81 13.62 5.88
N GLU A 18 11.02 13.18 7.12
CA GLU A 18 12.33 13.24 7.80
C GLU A 18 12.97 14.64 7.76
N GLY A 19 12.15 15.69 7.95
CA GLY A 19 12.58 17.09 7.91
C GLY A 19 12.90 17.63 6.51
N VAL A 20 12.75 16.83 5.46
CA VAL A 20 12.94 17.24 4.06
C VAL A 20 11.60 17.61 3.45
N GLU A 21 11.53 18.78 2.83
CA GLU A 21 10.34 19.30 2.15
C GLU A 21 10.33 18.94 0.67
N TYR A 22 9.24 18.34 0.22
CA TYR A 22 9.00 17.97 -1.16
C TYR A 22 7.78 18.72 -1.70
N LYS A 23 7.95 19.42 -2.82
CA LYS A 23 6.82 20.06 -3.50
C LYS A 23 5.83 19.01 -4.00
N ALA A 24 4.61 19.12 -3.52
CA ALA A 24 3.48 18.26 -3.84
C ALA A 24 2.47 19.07 -4.65
N TYR A 25 2.31 18.73 -5.93
CA TYR A 25 1.33 19.41 -6.77
C TYR A 25 0.70 18.48 -7.80
N SER A 26 -0.59 18.72 -8.08
CA SER A 26 -1.32 18.09 -9.18
C SER A 26 -0.98 18.79 -10.50
N PRO A 27 -0.66 18.08 -11.59
CA PRO A 27 -0.62 18.69 -12.91
C PRO A 27 -1.95 19.38 -13.25
N SER A 28 -1.92 20.40 -14.11
CA SER A 28 -3.14 20.69 -14.87
C SER A 28 -3.50 19.47 -15.71
N ALA A 29 -4.72 19.19 -16.11
CA ALA A 29 -5.15 17.85 -16.54
C ALA A 29 -5.14 16.76 -15.45
N GLY A 30 -4.66 17.05 -14.22
CA GLY A 30 -4.88 16.20 -13.05
C GLY A 30 -4.05 14.91 -12.96
N SER A 31 -4.50 14.03 -12.08
CA SER A 31 -3.90 12.70 -11.89
C SER A 31 -4.00 11.82 -13.11
N ASN A 32 -2.98 10.99 -13.30
CA ASN A 32 -3.00 9.97 -14.32
C ASN A 32 -2.37 8.68 -13.78
N LEU A 33 -3.20 7.64 -13.66
CA LEU A 33 -2.82 6.33 -13.11
C LEU A 33 -1.55 5.76 -13.78
N ASP A 34 -1.43 5.86 -15.11
CA ASP A 34 -0.31 5.28 -15.85
C ASP A 34 0.98 6.07 -15.64
N LYS A 35 0.92 7.41 -15.69
CA LYS A 35 2.07 8.26 -15.34
C LYS A 35 2.53 8.00 -13.92
N CYS A 36 1.57 7.78 -13.02
CA CYS A 36 1.82 7.50 -11.62
C CYS A 36 2.50 6.17 -11.38
N ARG A 37 1.97 5.11 -11.99
CA ARG A 37 2.61 3.81 -11.96
C ARG A 37 4.03 3.86 -12.53
N ARG A 38 4.28 4.60 -13.61
CA ARG A 38 5.64 4.78 -14.15
C ARG A 38 6.61 5.41 -13.14
N ILE A 39 6.14 6.38 -12.36
CA ILE A 39 6.95 6.98 -11.29
C ILE A 39 7.26 5.92 -10.23
N VAL A 40 6.26 5.16 -9.78
CA VAL A 40 6.47 4.10 -8.78
C VAL A 40 7.45 3.04 -9.29
N VAL A 41 7.29 2.56 -10.52
CA VAL A 41 8.22 1.61 -11.16
C VAL A 41 9.66 2.12 -11.13
N LYS A 42 9.86 3.43 -11.38
CA LYS A 42 11.18 4.06 -11.32
C LYS A 42 11.71 4.16 -9.89
N VAL A 43 10.87 4.55 -8.92
CA VAL A 43 11.26 4.69 -7.50
C VAL A 43 11.61 3.35 -6.88
N LEU A 44 10.84 2.29 -7.19
CA LEU A 44 11.17 0.94 -6.77
C LEU A 44 12.44 0.40 -7.46
N ASN A 45 12.91 1.03 -8.54
CA ASN A 45 14.07 0.57 -9.30
C ASN A 45 13.88 -0.88 -9.80
N LEU A 46 12.71 -1.17 -10.41
CA LEU A 46 12.36 -2.53 -10.87
C LEU A 46 13.30 -3.07 -11.95
N ASN A 47 13.99 -2.18 -12.67
CA ASN A 47 14.94 -2.56 -13.73
C ASN A 47 16.38 -2.68 -13.22
N ALA A 48 16.60 -2.66 -11.90
CA ALA A 48 17.91 -2.87 -11.31
C ALA A 48 18.49 -4.24 -11.74
N ALA A 49 19.80 -4.29 -11.95
CA ALA A 49 20.48 -5.54 -12.24
C ALA A 49 20.31 -6.52 -11.06
N CYS A 50 19.95 -7.76 -11.36
CA CYS A 50 19.84 -8.82 -10.37
C CYS A 50 21.09 -9.71 -10.45
N ALA A 51 21.90 -9.72 -9.38
CA ALA A 51 23.09 -10.57 -9.28
C ALA A 51 22.76 -12.03 -8.92
N LEU A 52 21.52 -12.30 -8.51
CA LEU A 52 21.02 -13.60 -8.08
C LEU A 52 20.02 -14.13 -9.11
N LYS A 53 19.45 -15.33 -8.87
CA LYS A 53 18.56 -15.99 -9.84
C LYS A 53 17.33 -15.14 -10.18
N ASN A 54 16.64 -14.67 -9.15
CA ASN A 54 15.46 -13.81 -9.25
C ASN A 54 15.56 -12.73 -8.18
N CYS A 55 15.05 -11.54 -8.49
CA CYS A 55 15.01 -10.41 -7.57
C CYS A 55 13.61 -9.83 -7.51
N THR A 56 13.33 -9.10 -6.43
CA THR A 56 12.14 -8.27 -6.29
C THR A 56 12.39 -6.94 -6.99
N PHE A 57 12.90 -5.96 -6.26
CA PHE A 57 13.23 -4.63 -6.74
C PHE A 57 14.57 -4.18 -6.17
N ASP A 58 15.22 -3.20 -6.80
CA ASP A 58 16.56 -2.73 -6.41
C ASP A 58 17.62 -3.86 -6.30
N GLY A 59 17.49 -4.89 -7.15
CA GLY A 59 18.41 -6.03 -7.20
C GLY A 59 18.40 -6.92 -5.96
N LYS A 60 17.38 -6.83 -5.11
CA LYS A 60 17.25 -7.64 -3.88
C LYS A 60 16.69 -9.01 -4.20
N TRP A 61 17.30 -10.06 -3.65
CA TRP A 61 16.85 -11.44 -3.81
C TRP A 61 15.38 -11.62 -3.38
N ASP A 62 14.62 -12.42 -4.12
CA ASP A 62 13.22 -12.75 -3.80
C ASP A 62 13.05 -13.92 -2.81
N GLY A 63 14.16 -14.46 -2.28
CA GLY A 63 14.13 -15.60 -1.37
C GLY A 63 13.82 -16.94 -2.04
N GLY A 64 13.78 -17.00 -3.38
CA GLY A 64 13.50 -18.22 -4.14
C GLY A 64 12.01 -18.61 -4.21
N ARG A 65 11.14 -17.86 -3.52
CA ARG A 65 9.68 -18.09 -3.44
C ARG A 65 9.35 -19.51 -2.96
N GLY A 66 8.12 -19.96 -3.19
CA GLY A 66 7.66 -21.31 -2.87
C GLY A 66 6.40 -21.32 -2.01
N SER A 67 6.02 -22.51 -1.54
CA SER A 67 4.76 -22.73 -0.83
C SER A 67 4.56 -21.86 0.42
N GLY A 68 5.66 -21.45 1.08
CA GLY A 68 5.63 -20.54 2.22
C GLY A 68 5.11 -19.13 1.90
N GLN A 69 5.02 -18.75 0.63
CA GLN A 69 4.47 -17.46 0.18
C GLN A 69 3.07 -17.59 -0.46
N ASN A 70 2.45 -18.78 -0.42
CA ASN A 70 1.11 -18.97 -1.00
C ASN A 70 0.01 -18.28 -0.18
N ASN A 71 0.20 -18.18 1.15
CA ASN A 71 -0.74 -17.55 2.07
C ASN A 71 -0.05 -16.34 2.71
N LEU A 72 -0.42 -15.15 2.26
CA LEU A 72 0.21 -13.91 2.71
C LEU A 72 -0.73 -13.11 3.60
N ILE A 73 -0.17 -12.60 4.69
CA ILE A 73 -0.84 -11.65 5.58
C ILE A 73 -0.11 -10.31 5.46
N LEU A 74 -0.82 -9.31 4.94
CA LEU A 74 -0.37 -7.94 4.76
C LEU A 74 -0.88 -7.09 5.93
N THR A 75 0.02 -6.53 6.73
CA THR A 75 -0.37 -5.78 7.93
C THR A 75 -0.20 -4.28 7.77
N SER A 76 -0.54 -3.52 8.81
CA SER A 76 -0.31 -2.07 8.88
C SER A 76 -0.92 -1.30 7.70
N SER A 77 -0.15 -0.55 6.93
CA SER A 77 -0.64 0.34 5.88
C SER A 77 -1.42 -0.37 4.76
N PHE A 78 -1.18 -1.66 4.52
CA PHE A 78 -2.00 -2.44 3.57
C PHE A 78 -3.43 -2.60 4.07
N TYR A 79 -3.61 -2.89 5.37
CA TYR A 79 -4.93 -2.95 6.00
C TYR A 79 -5.59 -1.56 6.08
N PHE A 80 -4.84 -0.54 6.51
CA PHE A 80 -5.41 0.79 6.70
C PHE A 80 -5.91 1.36 5.38
N LEU A 81 -5.10 1.30 4.32
CA LEU A 81 -5.51 1.82 3.03
C LEU A 81 -6.73 1.07 2.49
N ALA A 82 -6.73 -0.27 2.56
CA ALA A 82 -7.85 -1.09 2.10
C ALA A 82 -9.18 -0.76 2.78
N THR A 83 -9.13 -0.55 4.10
CA THR A 83 -10.33 -0.24 4.89
C THR A 83 -10.76 1.21 4.79
N GLN A 84 -9.82 2.16 4.76
CA GLN A 84 -10.12 3.59 4.69
C GLN A 84 -10.69 4.00 3.33
N VAL A 85 -10.25 3.36 2.24
CA VAL A 85 -10.79 3.62 0.89
C VAL A 85 -11.99 2.73 0.55
N GLY A 86 -12.36 1.80 1.44
CA GLY A 86 -13.67 1.14 1.45
C GLY A 86 -13.80 -0.15 0.64
N PHE A 87 -12.71 -0.77 0.18
CA PHE A 87 -12.78 -2.11 -0.43
C PHE A 87 -12.56 -3.24 0.59
N ALA A 88 -12.28 -2.91 1.85
CA ALA A 88 -12.35 -3.80 3.00
C ALA A 88 -13.20 -3.17 4.12
N ASP A 89 -13.85 -4.00 4.93
CA ASP A 89 -14.69 -3.52 6.04
C ASP A 89 -13.82 -2.99 7.19
N ILE A 90 -13.92 -1.69 7.47
CA ILE A 90 -13.16 -1.02 8.53
C ILE A 90 -13.47 -1.54 9.94
N ASN A 91 -14.63 -2.17 10.13
CA ASN A 91 -15.06 -2.71 11.42
C ASN A 91 -14.50 -4.13 11.69
N LYS A 92 -13.89 -4.76 10.69
CA LYS A 92 -13.33 -6.11 10.82
C LYS A 92 -11.82 -6.04 10.98
N PRO A 93 -11.22 -6.72 11.97
CA PRO A 93 -9.77 -6.68 12.20
C PRO A 93 -8.95 -7.33 11.08
N ILE A 94 -9.61 -8.11 10.22
CA ILE A 94 -9.05 -8.87 9.11
C ILE A 94 -10.03 -8.83 7.93
N ALA A 95 -9.50 -8.74 6.71
CA ALA A 95 -10.26 -8.93 5.47
C ALA A 95 -9.45 -9.71 4.44
N ILE A 96 -10.15 -10.45 3.56
CA ILE A 96 -9.55 -11.05 2.38
C ILE A 96 -9.70 -10.05 1.23
N VAL A 97 -8.60 -9.76 0.55
CA VAL A 97 -8.55 -8.85 -0.60
C VAL A 97 -7.63 -9.47 -1.67
N ARG A 98 -7.56 -8.84 -2.84
CA ARG A 98 -6.59 -9.20 -3.89
C ARG A 98 -5.77 -7.99 -4.27
N PRO A 99 -4.51 -8.15 -4.74
CA PRO A 99 -3.72 -7.02 -5.19
C PRO A 99 -4.43 -6.17 -6.27
N VAL A 100 -5.22 -6.78 -7.16
CA VAL A 100 -6.01 -6.06 -8.16
C VAL A 100 -7.01 -5.07 -7.57
N ASP A 101 -7.52 -5.31 -6.36
CA ASP A 101 -8.48 -4.42 -5.71
C ASP A 101 -7.84 -3.05 -5.39
N PHE A 102 -6.55 -3.02 -5.03
CA PHE A 102 -5.76 -1.78 -4.88
C PHE A 102 -5.66 -1.01 -6.20
N LYS A 103 -5.49 -1.70 -7.33
CA LYS A 103 -5.43 -1.05 -8.66
C LYS A 103 -6.78 -0.47 -9.07
N ILE A 104 -7.86 -1.18 -8.78
CA ILE A 104 -9.22 -0.73 -9.07
C ILE A 104 -9.53 0.53 -8.25
N ALA A 105 -9.23 0.50 -6.95
CA ALA A 105 -9.35 1.65 -6.08
C ALA A 105 -8.45 2.81 -6.55
N ALA A 106 -7.20 2.54 -6.96
CA ALA A 106 -6.30 3.56 -7.52
C ALA A 106 -6.93 4.24 -8.74
N LYS A 107 -7.49 3.45 -9.68
CA LYS A 107 -8.14 3.98 -10.88
C LYS A 107 -9.29 4.94 -10.56
N GLN A 108 -10.01 4.71 -9.45
CA GLN A 108 -11.05 5.61 -8.96
C GLN A 108 -10.43 6.84 -8.29
N ALA A 109 -9.52 6.64 -7.33
CA ALA A 109 -8.85 7.71 -6.58
C ALA A 109 -8.08 8.70 -7.48
N CYS A 110 -7.52 8.23 -8.59
CA CYS A 110 -6.81 9.08 -9.55
C CYS A 110 -7.76 9.92 -10.44
N LYS A 111 -9.07 9.69 -10.39
CA LYS A 111 -10.07 10.41 -11.21
C LYS A 111 -10.99 11.32 -10.42
N ILE A 112 -11.11 11.10 -9.11
CA ILE A 112 -11.89 11.98 -8.25
C ILE A 112 -11.28 13.38 -8.27
N LYS A 113 -12.08 14.38 -7.92
CA LYS A 113 -11.56 15.72 -7.64
C LYS A 113 -11.16 15.82 -6.18
N PHE A 114 -10.24 16.73 -5.88
CA PHE A 114 -9.80 16.93 -4.49
C PHE A 114 -10.94 17.38 -3.57
N GLU A 115 -11.85 18.24 -4.06
CA GLU A 115 -13.05 18.70 -3.34
C GLU A 115 -13.99 17.54 -2.94
N ASP A 116 -14.07 16.50 -3.77
CA ASP A 116 -14.89 15.32 -3.53
C ASP A 116 -14.15 14.23 -2.73
N ALA A 117 -12.84 14.40 -2.47
CA ALA A 117 -12.02 13.36 -1.87
C ALA A 117 -12.46 13.05 -0.44
N LYS A 118 -12.79 14.07 0.36
CA LYS A 118 -13.21 13.86 1.75
C LYS A 118 -14.58 13.22 1.86
N SER A 119 -15.52 13.57 0.99
CA SER A 119 -16.85 12.94 0.95
C SER A 119 -16.79 11.51 0.41
N THR A 120 -15.91 11.24 -0.56
CA THR A 120 -15.69 9.90 -1.12
C THR A 120 -14.96 8.97 -0.14
N TYR A 121 -13.96 9.49 0.57
CA TYR A 121 -13.12 8.75 1.51
C TYR A 121 -13.21 9.36 2.92
N PRO A 122 -14.37 9.22 3.60
CA PRO A 122 -14.60 9.88 4.89
C PRO A 122 -13.63 9.40 5.99
N ASN A 123 -13.15 8.16 5.88
CA ASN A 123 -12.26 7.52 6.85
C ASN A 123 -10.77 7.92 6.70
N LEU A 124 -10.40 8.61 5.62
CA LEU A 124 -9.04 9.15 5.45
C LEU A 124 -8.88 10.48 6.19
N LEU A 125 -7.68 10.72 6.72
CA LEU A 125 -7.33 12.04 7.25
C LEU A 125 -7.20 13.05 6.10
N GLU A 126 -7.54 14.32 6.33
CA GLU A 126 -7.47 15.35 5.28
C GLU A 126 -6.07 15.46 4.67
N LYS A 127 -5.03 15.31 5.49
CA LYS A 127 -3.62 15.30 5.04
C LYS A 127 -3.25 14.11 4.16
N GLU A 128 -4.04 13.04 4.14
CA GLU A 128 -3.79 11.80 3.36
C GLU A 128 -4.51 11.82 2.00
N LEU A 129 -5.61 12.57 1.90
CA LEU A 129 -6.41 12.69 0.67
C LEU A 129 -5.59 13.05 -0.58
N PRO A 130 -4.60 13.98 -0.52
CA PRO A 130 -3.82 14.33 -1.70
C PRO A 130 -2.97 13.18 -2.23
N TYR A 131 -2.73 12.15 -1.42
CA TYR A 131 -1.79 11.06 -1.71
C TYR A 131 -2.50 9.73 -2.01
N THR A 132 -3.83 9.64 -1.86
CA THR A 132 -4.58 8.38 -1.98
C THR A 132 -4.35 7.64 -3.30
N CYS A 133 -4.37 8.36 -4.44
CA CYS A 133 -4.05 7.76 -5.75
C CYS A 133 -2.63 7.20 -5.79
N MET A 134 -1.66 7.94 -5.26
CA MET A 134 -0.25 7.54 -5.17
C MET A 134 -0.07 6.30 -4.29
N ASP A 135 -0.67 6.28 -3.10
CA ASP A 135 -0.51 5.20 -2.12
C ASP A 135 -1.12 3.90 -2.64
N LEU A 136 -2.29 3.97 -3.27
CA LEU A 136 -2.96 2.80 -3.85
C LEU A 136 -2.17 2.21 -5.02
N ILE A 137 -1.69 3.06 -5.93
CA ILE A 137 -0.88 2.57 -7.05
C ILE A 137 0.50 2.10 -6.59
N TYR A 138 1.05 2.70 -5.53
CA TYR A 138 2.28 2.24 -4.89
C TYR A 138 2.12 0.84 -4.34
N GLN A 139 1.10 0.59 -3.50
CA GLN A 139 0.87 -0.72 -2.91
C GLN A 139 0.57 -1.79 -3.97
N TYR A 140 -0.22 -1.49 -5.00
CA TYR A 140 -0.43 -2.41 -6.12
C TYR A 140 0.87 -2.77 -6.83
N THR A 141 1.67 -1.75 -7.22
CA THR A 141 2.93 -1.94 -7.96
C THR A 141 3.95 -2.67 -7.11
N LEU A 142 4.03 -2.38 -5.81
CA LEU A 142 4.90 -3.08 -4.87
C LEU A 142 4.52 -4.56 -4.77
N LEU A 143 3.24 -4.89 -4.59
CA LEU A 143 2.79 -6.28 -4.47
C LEU A 143 2.99 -7.05 -5.78
N VAL A 144 2.57 -6.49 -6.91
CA VAL A 144 2.53 -7.22 -8.18
C VAL A 144 3.83 -7.11 -8.95
N ASP A 145 4.41 -5.92 -9.10
CA ASP A 145 5.61 -5.75 -9.91
C ASP A 145 6.89 -5.89 -9.07
N GLY A 146 6.87 -5.48 -7.80
CA GLY A 146 8.01 -5.61 -6.88
C GLY A 146 8.13 -7.01 -6.30
N PHE A 147 7.10 -7.47 -5.60
CA PHE A 147 7.09 -8.79 -4.97
C PHE A 147 6.60 -9.90 -5.89
N GLY A 148 6.07 -9.58 -7.09
CA GLY A 148 5.65 -10.57 -8.10
C GLY A 148 4.51 -11.49 -7.65
N LEU A 149 3.56 -10.95 -6.88
CA LEU A 149 2.31 -11.65 -6.55
C LEU A 149 1.39 -11.69 -7.77
N ASP A 150 0.63 -12.78 -7.94
CA ASP A 150 -0.47 -12.80 -8.90
C ASP A 150 -1.50 -11.73 -8.51
N PRO A 151 -1.90 -10.82 -9.42
CA PRO A 151 -2.87 -9.78 -9.11
C PRO A 151 -4.23 -10.31 -8.61
N PHE A 152 -4.58 -11.55 -8.94
CA PHE A 152 -5.86 -12.17 -8.58
C PHE A 152 -5.79 -13.13 -7.40
N GLN A 153 -4.59 -13.45 -6.88
CA GLN A 153 -4.52 -14.30 -5.70
C GLN A 153 -5.09 -13.59 -4.47
N GLU A 154 -5.72 -14.37 -3.61
CA GLU A 154 -6.24 -13.87 -2.35
C GLU A 154 -5.07 -13.64 -1.37
N VAL A 155 -5.13 -12.50 -0.69
CA VAL A 155 -4.24 -12.17 0.43
C VAL A 155 -5.08 -11.68 1.59
N THR A 156 -4.58 -11.87 2.80
CA THR A 156 -5.23 -11.37 4.00
C THR A 156 -4.65 -10.01 4.36
N VAL A 157 -5.48 -8.99 4.54
CA VAL A 157 -5.06 -7.76 5.21
C VAL A 157 -5.47 -7.81 6.68
N ALA A 158 -4.58 -7.47 7.60
CA ALA A 158 -4.85 -7.59 9.04
C ALA A 158 -4.30 -6.42 9.86
N LYS A 159 -5.14 -5.91 10.78
CA LYS A 159 -4.72 -5.03 11.89
C LYS A 159 -4.50 -5.83 13.16
N LYS A 160 -5.37 -6.82 13.40
CA LYS A 160 -5.38 -7.63 14.61
C LYS A 160 -5.79 -9.06 14.29
N PHE A 161 -5.43 -9.98 15.17
CA PHE A 161 -5.89 -11.37 15.16
C PHE A 161 -6.70 -11.66 16.42
N VAL A 162 -7.71 -12.51 16.29
CA VAL A 162 -8.43 -13.07 17.43
C VAL A 162 -7.80 -14.43 17.72
N TYR A 163 -7.22 -14.56 18.91
CA TYR A 163 -6.68 -15.81 19.40
C TYR A 163 -7.39 -16.19 20.69
N LYS A 164 -8.23 -17.23 20.61
CA LYS A 164 -9.22 -17.55 21.66
C LYS A 164 -10.08 -16.31 21.93
N ASP A 165 -10.16 -15.86 23.19
CA ASP A 165 -10.94 -14.69 23.59
C ASP A 165 -10.12 -13.40 23.65
N VAL A 166 -8.89 -13.41 23.10
CA VAL A 166 -7.97 -12.26 23.15
C VAL A 166 -7.73 -11.71 21.75
N VAL A 167 -7.79 -10.38 21.64
CA VAL A 167 -7.42 -9.66 20.42
C VAL A 167 -5.97 -9.24 20.51
N VAL A 168 -5.15 -9.70 19.57
CA VAL A 168 -3.72 -9.42 19.49
C VAL A 168 -3.44 -8.55 18.26
N ASP A 169 -2.57 -7.56 18.38
CA ASP A 169 -2.17 -6.77 17.22
C ASP A 169 -1.35 -7.61 16.23
N ALA A 170 -1.56 -7.38 14.93
CA ALA A 170 -0.81 -8.00 13.86
C ALA A 170 0.57 -7.33 13.73
N SER A 171 1.38 -7.44 14.78
CA SER A 171 2.66 -6.74 14.95
C SER A 171 3.70 -7.62 15.65
N TRP A 172 4.94 -7.14 15.68
CA TRP A 172 6.12 -7.86 16.18
C TRP A 172 6.15 -8.21 17.68
N PRO A 173 5.52 -7.47 18.63
CA PRO A 173 5.77 -7.66 20.06
C PRO A 173 5.44 -9.07 20.59
N LEU A 174 4.36 -9.70 20.10
CA LEU A 174 4.02 -11.06 20.52
C LEU A 174 5.07 -12.07 20.05
N GLY A 175 5.54 -11.94 18.81
CA GLY A 175 6.59 -12.80 18.26
C GLY A 175 7.88 -12.71 19.07
N SER A 176 8.31 -11.49 19.41
CA SER A 176 9.49 -11.27 20.26
C SER A 176 9.33 -11.84 21.67
N ALA A 177 8.14 -11.73 22.27
CA ALA A 177 7.88 -12.33 23.58
C ALA A 177 7.95 -13.88 23.53
N ILE A 178 7.39 -14.50 22.48
CA ILE A 178 7.47 -15.95 22.27
C ILE A 178 8.92 -16.39 22.10
N GLU A 179 9.71 -15.69 21.28
CA GLU A 179 11.13 -15.99 21.09
C GLU A 179 11.91 -15.91 22.41
N ALA A 180 11.72 -14.83 23.17
CA ALA A 180 12.36 -14.66 24.47
C ALA A 180 12.00 -15.78 25.44
N ILE A 181 10.70 -16.13 25.55
CA ILE A 181 10.24 -17.18 26.47
C ILE A 181 10.72 -18.57 26.04
N SER A 182 10.71 -18.86 24.75
CA SER A 182 11.13 -20.17 24.20
C SER A 182 12.63 -20.41 24.36
N SER A 183 13.44 -19.36 24.54
CA SER A 183 14.87 -19.50 24.82
C SER A 183 15.20 -19.99 26.24
N PHE A 184 14.23 -19.96 27.16
CA PHE A 184 14.36 -20.47 28.53
C PHE A 184 14.00 -21.96 28.68
N THR A 185 13.53 -22.59 27.60
CA THR A 185 13.17 -24.03 27.55
C THR A 185 14.14 -24.80 26.69
#